data_AF-A0A4Q3RCJ9-F1
#
_entry.id   AF-A0A4Q3RCJ9-F1
#
_cell.length_a   1.000
_cell.length_b   1.000
_cell.length_c   1.000
_cell.angle_alpha   90.00
_cell.angle_beta   90.00
_cell.angle_gamma   90.00
#
_symmetry.space_group_name_H-M   'P 1'
#
loop_
_entity.id
_entity.type
_entity.pdbx_description
1 polymer ?
#
loop_
_entity_poly.entity_id
_entity_poly.type
_entity_poly.pdbx_seq_one_letter_code
_entity_poly.pdbx_strand_id
1 'polypeptide(L)' 'MATALTGLLLPVARAQKVEPLVVNAAQIKARVSPTMWGLFFEDINMGADGGIYAELVKNRSFEFSKPMMGWKVLG' A
#
# COMPACT_ATOMS: atom_id res chain seq x y z
N MET A 1 28.46 -37.08 43.42
CA MET A 1 28.28 -35.94 42.50
C MET A 1 27.36 -36.42 41.39
N ALA A 2 26.06 -36.12 41.49
CA ALA A 2 25.05 -36.56 40.53
C ALA A 2 24.74 -35.39 39.58
N THR A 3 25.28 -35.42 38.37
CA THR A 3 24.93 -34.45 37.32
C THR A 3 23.63 -34.85 36.68
N ALA A 4 22.58 -34.06 36.95
CA ALA A 4 21.26 -34.18 36.36
C ALA A 4 21.31 -33.92 34.85
N LEU A 5 20.73 -34.83 34.06
CA LEU A 5 20.57 -34.69 32.62
C LEU A 5 19.31 -33.85 32.36
N THR A 6 19.47 -32.56 32.11
CA THR A 6 18.37 -31.66 31.78
C THR A 6 17.93 -31.93 30.33
N GLY A 7 16.80 -32.63 30.16
CA GLY A 7 16.20 -32.89 28.84
C GLY A 7 15.68 -31.60 28.20
N LEU A 8 16.11 -31.32 26.97
CA LEU A 8 15.67 -30.18 26.15
C LEU A 8 14.22 -30.39 25.70
N LEU A 9 13.27 -29.57 26.18
CA LEU A 9 11.91 -29.51 25.63
C LEU A 9 11.92 -28.73 24.30
N LEU A 10 11.73 -29.44 23.19
CA LEU A 10 11.47 -28.83 21.88
C LEU A 10 9.99 -28.42 21.78
N PRO A 11 9.66 -27.23 21.26
CA PRO A 11 8.28 -26.84 21.03
C PRO A 11 7.71 -27.69 19.88
N VAL A 12 6.56 -28.32 20.12
CA VAL A 12 5.81 -29.01 19.07
C VAL A 12 5.08 -27.96 18.23
N ALA A 13 5.51 -27.76 16.99
CA ALA A 13 4.77 -26.95 16.02
C ALA A 13 3.45 -27.65 15.69
N ARG A 14 2.32 -26.98 15.92
CA ARG A 14 1.01 -27.43 15.46
C ARG A 14 0.73 -26.81 14.09
N ALA A 15 0.54 -27.64 13.08
CA ALA A 15 0.09 -27.19 11.77
C ALA A 15 -1.34 -26.64 11.86
N GLN A 16 -1.66 -25.65 11.02
CA GLN A 16 -3.03 -25.16 10.89
C GLN A 16 -3.91 -26.27 10.32
N LYS A 17 -5.09 -26.47 10.93
CA LYS A 17 -6.10 -27.39 10.43
C LYS A 17 -6.56 -26.92 9.04
N VAL A 18 -6.49 -27.81 8.05
CA VAL A 18 -6.97 -27.53 6.70
C VAL A 18 -8.49 -27.64 6.69
N GLU A 19 -9.17 -26.54 6.42
CA GLU A 19 -10.61 -26.51 6.19
C GLU A 19 -10.89 -26.34 4.69
N PRO A 20 -11.78 -27.15 4.09
CA PRO A 20 -12.08 -27.05 2.66
C PRO A 20 -12.89 -25.78 2.36
N LEU A 21 -12.39 -24.96 1.43
CA LEU A 21 -13.16 -23.88 0.83
C LEU A 21 -14.00 -24.44 -0.34
N VAL A 22 -15.29 -24.68 -0.09
CA VAL A 22 -16.22 -25.19 -1.11
C VAL A 22 -16.94 -24.03 -1.80
N VAL A 23 -16.82 -23.94 -3.13
CA VAL A 23 -17.46 -22.91 -3.95
C VAL A 23 -18.58 -23.54 -4.80
N ASN A 24 -19.82 -23.05 -4.66
CA ASN A 24 -20.92 -23.43 -5.53
C ASN A 24 -21.10 -22.40 -6.66
N ALA A 25 -20.49 -22.66 -7.82
CA ALA A 25 -20.57 -21.77 -8.98
C ALA A 25 -21.94 -21.80 -9.70
N ALA A 26 -22.79 -22.80 -9.43
CA ALA A 26 -24.13 -22.89 -10.02
C ALA A 26 -25.14 -21.96 -9.34
N GLN A 27 -24.83 -21.43 -8.14
CA GLN A 27 -25.70 -20.55 -7.39
C GLN A 27 -25.22 -19.10 -7.47
N ILE A 28 -25.78 -18.33 -8.39
CA ILE A 28 -25.51 -16.89 -8.48
C ILE A 28 -26.22 -16.16 -7.34
N LYS A 29 -25.44 -15.52 -6.44
CA LYS A 29 -25.97 -14.74 -5.31
C LYS A 29 -26.19 -13.27 -5.63
N ALA A 30 -25.31 -12.67 -6.43
CA ALA A 30 -25.38 -11.28 -6.83
C ALA A 30 -24.54 -11.04 -8.09
N ARG A 31 -24.85 -9.98 -8.82
CA ARG A 31 -23.97 -9.47 -9.88
C ARG A 31 -22.93 -8.54 -9.26
N VAL A 32 -21.68 -8.65 -9.70
CA VAL A 32 -20.63 -7.71 -9.33
C VAL A 32 -20.80 -6.44 -10.16
N SER A 33 -20.85 -5.27 -9.52
CA SER A 33 -20.94 -4.00 -10.24
C SER A 33 -19.65 -3.73 -11.02
N PRO A 34 -19.72 -3.30 -12.30
CA PRO A 34 -18.53 -2.82 -13.03
C PRO A 34 -17.83 -1.63 -12.35
N THR A 35 -18.54 -0.87 -11.50
CA THR A 35 -18.01 0.26 -10.74
C THR A 35 -17.52 -0.10 -9.34
N MET A 36 -17.44 -1.40 -9.00
CA MET A 36 -16.98 -1.84 -7.68
C MET A 36 -15.52 -1.43 -7.40
N TRP A 37 -14.72 -1.21 -8.44
CA TRP A 37 -13.31 -0.82 -8.35
C TRP A 37 -13.08 0.44 -9.17
N GLY A 38 -12.31 1.37 -8.63
CA GLY A 38 -12.00 2.64 -9.26
C GLY A 38 -10.75 3.29 -8.66
N LEU A 39 -10.40 4.46 -9.17
CA LEU A 39 -9.28 5.26 -8.69
C LEU A 39 -9.82 6.43 -7.86
N PHE A 40 -9.22 6.65 -6.70
CA PHE A 40 -9.40 7.88 -5.93
C PHE A 40 -8.27 8.84 -6.32
N PHE A 41 -8.60 10.12 -6.48
CA PHE A 41 -7.62 11.15 -6.84
C PHE A 41 -7.73 12.35 -5.91
N GLU A 42 -6.59 12.69 -5.31
CA GLU A 42 -6.34 13.94 -4.60
C GLU A 42 -4.93 14.42 -4.96
N ASP A 43 -4.68 15.72 -4.86
CA ASP A 43 -3.31 16.23 -4.94
C ASP A 43 -2.63 16.10 -3.57
N ILE A 44 -2.04 14.93 -3.35
CA ILE A 44 -1.21 14.63 -2.18
C ILE A 44 0.16 14.14 -2.63
N ASN A 45 1.21 14.46 -1.87
CA ASN A 45 2.57 14.01 -2.12
C ASN A 45 3.11 14.39 -3.52
N MET A 46 2.67 15.51 -4.11
CA MET A 46 3.00 15.92 -5.49
C MET A 46 2.48 14.92 -6.54
N GLY A 47 1.35 14.25 -6.25
CA GLY A 47 0.74 13.26 -7.13
C GLY A 47 0.00 13.87 -8.31
N ALA A 48 -0.55 15.09 -8.16
CA ALA A 48 -1.09 15.85 -9.28
C ALA A 48 0.03 16.69 -9.92
N ASP A 49 0.38 17.81 -9.30
CA ASP A 49 1.43 18.72 -9.76
C ASP A 49 2.82 18.14 -9.44
N GLY A 50 3.57 17.76 -10.47
CA GLY A 50 4.82 17.01 -10.35
C GLY A 50 4.67 15.49 -10.39
N GLY A 51 3.42 15.01 -10.60
CA GLY A 51 3.09 13.60 -10.79
C GLY A 51 2.40 13.38 -12.12
N ILE A 52 1.08 13.15 -12.11
CA ILE A 52 0.32 12.85 -13.34
C ILE A 52 0.20 14.06 -14.27
N TYR A 53 0.28 15.28 -13.73
CA TYR A 53 0.37 16.49 -14.55
C TYR A 53 1.81 16.68 -15.02
N ALA A 54 2.02 16.57 -16.34
CA ALA A 54 3.34 16.49 -16.98
C ALA A 54 4.13 17.80 -17.01
N GLU A 55 3.80 18.78 -16.17
CA GLU A 55 4.57 20.01 -16.02
C GLU A 55 5.92 19.71 -15.35
N LEU A 56 7.00 20.24 -15.93
CA LEU A 56 8.36 20.02 -15.44
C LEU A 56 8.87 21.20 -14.60
N VAL A 57 8.23 22.37 -14.70
CA VAL A 57 8.60 23.57 -13.96
C VAL A 57 7.79 23.66 -12.68
N LYS A 58 8.44 23.44 -11.54
CA LYS A 58 7.83 23.63 -10.22
C LYS A 58 7.53 25.11 -9.97
N ASN A 59 6.30 25.40 -9.56
CA ASN A 59 5.86 26.75 -9.16
C ASN A 59 6.08 27.80 -10.26
N ARG A 60 5.65 27.48 -11.50
CA ARG A 60 5.77 28.38 -12.65
C ARG A 60 4.99 29.70 -12.48
N SER A 61 3.96 29.69 -11.64
CA SER A 61 3.03 30.81 -11.42
C SER A 61 3.39 31.67 -10.20
N PHE A 62 4.39 31.29 -9.40
CA PHE A 62 4.76 31.98 -8.15
C PHE A 62 3.65 32.00 -7.08
N GLU A 63 2.70 31.07 -7.13
CA GLU A 63 1.53 31.01 -6.24
C GLU A 63 1.82 30.32 -4.90
N PHE A 64 2.99 29.71 -4.74
CA PHE A 64 3.39 29.12 -3.47
C PHE A 64 3.58 30.20 -2.40
N SER A 65 3.33 29.86 -1.13
CA SER A 65 3.55 30.76 0.01
C SER A 65 4.99 31.30 0.09
N LYS A 66 5.95 30.56 -0.48
CA LYS A 66 7.30 31.03 -0.80
C LYS A 66 7.42 31.17 -2.32
N PRO A 67 7.23 32.39 -2.89
CA PRO A 67 7.12 32.57 -4.34
C PRO A 67 8.33 32.07 -5.13
N MET A 68 9.55 32.18 -4.56
CA MET A 68 10.79 31.73 -5.22
C MET A 68 11.09 30.24 -5.02
N MET A 69 10.19 29.45 -4.40
CA MET A 69 10.39 28.00 -4.32
C MET A 69 10.46 27.39 -5.73
N GLY A 70 11.45 26.55 -6.00
CA GLY A 70 11.70 25.97 -7.33
C GLY A 70 12.62 26.81 -8.21
N TRP A 71 12.96 28.04 -7.80
CA TRP A 71 13.79 28.97 -8.55
C TRP A 71 15.11 29.25 -7.84
N LYS A 72 16.20 29.42 -8.60
CA LYS A 72 17.51 29.80 -8.10
C LYS A 72 18.10 30.89 -8.99
N VAL A 73 18.56 31.98 -8.38
CA VAL A 73 19.36 33.00 -9.07
C VAL A 73 20.75 32.43 -9.33
N LEU A 74 21.20 32.48 -10.58
CA LEU A 74 22.57 32.12 -10.96
C LEU A 74 23.37 33.43 -11.07
N GLY A 75 24.43 33.55 -10.28
CA GLY A 75 25.33 34.70 -10.18
C GLY A 75 26.61 34.32 -9.48
#